data_AF-A0A8B6EU12-F1
#
_entry.id   AF-A0A8B6EU12-F1
#
_cell.length_a   1.000
_cell.length_b   1.000
_cell.length_c   1.000
_cell.angle_alpha   90.00
_cell.angle_beta   90.00
_cell.angle_gamma   90.00
#
_symmetry.space_group_name_H-M   'P 1'
#
loop_
_entity.id
_entity.type
_entity.pdbx_description
1 polymer ?
#
loop_
_entity_poly.entity_id
_entity_poly.type
_entity_poly.pdbx_seq_one_letter_code
_entity_poly.pdbx_strand_id
1 'polypeptide(L)'
;MWLLLLYTVIVSILPLFSIPTTPPILTHCEKIADGTPGIISKVTIYNIKLSTYNTAVGTVAKVSCLDDALVVNGADTLTCLSSGRWSSAKPTCKEPEIVKPKDYKLIIGLSVGGACLVLVVIITGIIVGNRKQTKKLPSEQTDAR
;
A
#
# COMPACT_ATOMS: atom_id res chain seq x y z
N MET A 1 60.59 -41.57 9.12
CA MET A 1 59.97 -41.87 7.80
C MET A 1 58.59 -41.24 7.66
N TRP A 2 57.63 -41.53 8.55
CA TRP A 2 56.23 -41.07 8.44
C TRP A 2 56.02 -39.54 8.48
N LEU A 3 56.79 -38.80 9.27
CA LEU A 3 56.72 -37.33 9.31
C LEU A 3 57.15 -36.67 7.99
N LEU A 4 58.14 -37.26 7.31
CA LEU A 4 58.58 -36.79 5.98
C LEU A 4 57.53 -37.10 4.92
N LEU A 5 56.88 -38.27 4.99
CA LEU A 5 55.77 -38.61 4.09
C LEU A 5 54.57 -37.66 4.29
N LEU A 6 54.20 -37.36 5.54
CA LEU A 6 53.12 -36.42 5.85
C LEU A 6 53.44 -35.00 5.32
N TYR A 7 54.69 -34.55 5.52
CA TYR A 7 55.17 -33.25 5.02
C TYR A 7 55.15 -33.18 3.50
N THR A 8 55.63 -34.23 2.81
CA THR A 8 55.58 -34.28 1.34
C THR A 8 54.15 -34.29 0.82
N VAL A 9 53.23 -34.99 1.49
CA VAL A 9 51.81 -34.98 1.12
C VAL A 9 51.26 -33.57 1.28
N ILE A 10 51.42 -32.92 2.43
CA ILE A 10 50.93 -31.56 2.71
C ILE A 10 51.46 -30.51 1.69
N VAL A 11 52.76 -30.53 1.38
CA VAL A 11 53.37 -29.61 0.41
C VAL A 11 52.85 -29.86 -1.02
N SER A 12 52.49 -31.10 -1.35
CA SER A 12 51.93 -31.48 -2.65
C SER A 12 50.47 -31.07 -2.84
N ILE A 13 49.69 -31.00 -1.74
CA ILE A 13 48.30 -30.51 -1.77
C ILE A 13 48.19 -28.99 -1.61
N LEU A 14 49.21 -28.33 -1.01
CA LEU A 14 49.29 -26.87 -0.88
C LEU A 14 48.97 -26.08 -2.18
N PRO A 15 49.48 -26.45 -3.37
CA PRO A 15 49.17 -25.72 -4.61
C PRO A 15 47.72 -25.86 -5.07
N LEU A 16 46.98 -26.89 -4.64
CA LEU A 16 45.57 -27.10 -4.99
C LEU A 16 44.61 -26.22 -4.16
N PHE A 17 45.07 -25.68 -3.03
CA PHE A 17 44.31 -24.75 -2.17
C PHE A 17 44.67 -23.29 -2.41
N SER A 18 45.23 -22.97 -3.58
CA SER A 18 45.46 -21.57 -3.98
C SER A 18 44.12 -20.89 -4.19
N ILE A 19 43.65 -20.15 -3.18
CA ILE A 19 42.47 -19.29 -3.27
C ILE A 19 42.72 -18.31 -4.42
N PRO A 20 41.81 -18.17 -5.40
CA PRO A 20 41.98 -17.20 -6.47
C PRO A 20 42.07 -15.80 -5.84
N THR A 21 43.23 -15.16 -5.95
CA THR A 21 43.53 -13.83 -5.36
C THR A 21 42.97 -12.69 -6.19
N THR A 22 42.28 -12.97 -7.30
CA THR A 22 41.61 -11.96 -8.11
C THR A 22 40.25 -11.64 -7.49
N PRO A 23 39.98 -10.39 -7.07
CA PRO A 23 38.64 -9.99 -6.67
C PRO A 23 37.69 -10.24 -7.85
N PRO A 24 36.49 -10.81 -7.63
CA PRO A 24 35.52 -11.00 -8.70
C PRO A 24 35.17 -9.62 -9.25
N ILE A 25 35.48 -9.39 -10.53
CA ILE A 25 35.06 -8.18 -11.23
C ILE A 25 33.55 -8.31 -11.43
N LEU A 26 32.75 -7.60 -10.61
CA LEU A 26 31.31 -7.54 -10.82
C LEU A 26 31.03 -6.66 -12.04
N THR A 27 30.75 -7.30 -13.16
CA THR A 27 30.37 -6.64 -14.42
C THR A 27 28.87 -6.37 -14.51
N HIS A 28 28.08 -6.98 -13.62
CA HIS A 28 26.63 -6.90 -13.60
C HIS A 28 26.10 -6.72 -12.18
N CYS A 29 25.05 -5.92 -12.06
CA CYS A 29 24.25 -5.79 -10.85
C CYS A 29 23.18 -6.89 -10.75
N GLU A 30 22.62 -7.06 -9.55
CA GLU A 30 21.51 -7.97 -9.27
C GLU A 30 20.24 -7.60 -10.07
N LYS A 31 19.42 -8.60 -10.46
CA LYS A 31 18.17 -8.34 -11.17
C LYS A 31 17.09 -7.82 -10.22
N ILE A 32 16.46 -6.71 -10.60
CA ILE A 32 15.44 -6.05 -9.78
C ILE A 32 14.02 -6.51 -10.16
N ALA A 33 13.78 -6.79 -11.44
CA ALA A 33 12.50 -7.24 -11.99
C ALA A 33 12.69 -8.09 -13.25
N ASP A 34 11.74 -8.97 -13.57
CA ASP A 34 11.89 -10.05 -14.56
C ASP A 34 11.67 -9.67 -16.03
N GLY A 35 11.65 -8.39 -16.40
CA GLY A 35 11.50 -8.00 -17.81
C GLY A 35 10.07 -8.02 -18.33
N THR A 36 9.30 -9.04 -17.92
CA THR A 36 7.94 -9.29 -18.38
C THR A 36 6.94 -8.95 -17.28
N PRO A 37 6.00 -8.01 -17.53
CA PRO A 37 4.87 -7.86 -16.65
C PRO A 37 4.01 -9.13 -16.77
N GLY A 38 3.84 -9.87 -15.68
CA GLY A 38 2.84 -10.94 -15.60
C GLY A 38 1.42 -10.38 -15.75
N ILE A 39 0.41 -11.25 -15.64
CA ILE A 39 -1.00 -10.82 -15.64
C ILE A 39 -1.19 -9.72 -14.59
N ILE A 40 -1.71 -8.55 -15.00
CA ILE A 40 -2.03 -7.45 -14.08
C ILE A 40 -3.17 -7.90 -13.18
N SER A 41 -2.88 -8.03 -11.89
CA SER A 41 -3.75 -8.58 -10.84
C SER A 41 -3.48 -7.82 -9.55
N LYS A 42 -4.36 -7.89 -8.55
CA LYS A 42 -4.19 -7.19 -7.26
C LYS A 42 -2.80 -7.37 -6.61
N VAL A 43 -2.10 -8.45 -6.91
CA VAL A 43 -0.73 -8.72 -6.41
C VAL A 43 0.33 -8.03 -7.27
N THR A 44 0.14 -8.00 -8.60
CA THR A 44 1.15 -7.52 -9.54
C THR A 44 1.05 -6.05 -9.90
N ILE A 45 -0.08 -5.36 -9.60
CA ILE A 45 -0.20 -3.90 -9.85
C ILE A 45 0.87 -3.10 -9.08
N TYR A 46 1.28 -3.59 -7.90
CA TYR A 46 2.34 -2.98 -7.07
C TYR A 46 3.76 -3.25 -7.56
N ASN A 47 3.94 -3.98 -8.66
CA ASN A 47 5.26 -4.20 -9.23
C ASN A 47 5.78 -2.94 -9.92
N ILE A 48 7.11 -2.84 -9.97
CA ILE A 48 7.81 -1.80 -10.72
C ILE A 48 8.06 -2.25 -12.16
N LYS A 49 8.07 -1.29 -13.08
CA LYS A 49 8.48 -1.38 -14.47
C LYS A 49 9.76 -0.57 -14.66
N LEU A 50 10.71 -1.12 -15.41
CA LEU A 50 11.98 -0.47 -15.69
C LEU A 50 12.04 -0.03 -17.16
N SER A 51 12.75 1.07 -17.45
CA SER A 51 13.05 1.48 -18.83
C SER A 51 14.01 0.52 -19.54
N THR A 52 14.88 -0.16 -18.79
CA THR A 52 15.82 -1.18 -19.28
C THR A 52 16.03 -2.24 -18.21
N TYR A 53 16.21 -3.49 -18.64
CA TYR A 53 16.52 -4.64 -17.77
C TYR A 53 17.99 -5.06 -17.86
N ASN A 54 18.81 -4.28 -18.58
CA ASN A 54 20.26 -4.49 -18.58
C ASN A 54 20.82 -4.17 -17.18
N THR A 55 21.68 -5.06 -16.67
CA THR A 55 22.31 -4.90 -15.37
C THR A 55 23.81 -4.62 -15.48
N ALA A 56 24.34 -4.36 -16.68
CA ALA A 56 25.74 -4.00 -16.86
C ALA A 56 26.12 -2.72 -16.10
N VAL A 57 27.36 -2.67 -15.59
CA VAL A 57 27.90 -1.47 -14.92
C VAL A 57 27.78 -0.24 -15.83
N GLY A 58 27.33 0.88 -15.25
CA GLY A 58 27.05 2.13 -15.96
C GLY A 58 25.64 2.21 -16.54
N THR A 59 24.84 1.14 -16.48
CA THR A 59 23.44 1.19 -16.92
C THR A 59 22.63 2.08 -15.99
N VAL A 60 21.84 2.97 -16.58
CA VAL A 60 20.87 3.82 -15.88
C VAL A 60 19.45 3.36 -16.25
N ALA A 61 18.71 2.88 -15.26
CA ALA A 61 17.33 2.42 -15.40
C ALA A 61 16.37 3.37 -14.70
N LYS A 62 15.37 3.86 -15.43
CA LYS A 62 14.25 4.62 -14.86
C LYS A 62 13.19 3.66 -14.35
N VAL A 63 12.65 3.97 -13.19
CA VAL A 63 11.65 3.19 -12.47
C VAL A 63 10.30 3.87 -12.61
N SER A 64 9.29 3.10 -13.00
CA SER A 64 7.89 3.49 -12.97
C SER A 64 7.05 2.37 -12.33
N CYS A 65 5.81 2.64 -11.95
CA CYS A 65 4.90 1.59 -11.51
C CYS A 65 4.25 0.89 -12.71
N LEU A 66 3.78 -0.35 -12.52
CA LEU A 66 2.97 -1.03 -13.53
C LEU A 66 1.61 -0.35 -13.71
N ASP A 67 1.02 0.10 -12.60
CA ASP A 67 -0.21 0.87 -12.58
C ASP A 67 0.11 2.37 -12.46
N ASP A 68 -0.42 3.15 -13.39
CA ASP A 68 -0.24 4.60 -13.46
C ASP A 68 -0.94 5.35 -12.32
N ALA A 69 -1.88 4.69 -11.62
CA ALA A 69 -2.53 5.25 -10.42
C ALA A 69 -1.65 5.18 -9.17
N LEU A 70 -0.54 4.41 -9.20
CA LEU A 70 0.40 4.29 -8.10
C LEU A 70 1.58 5.25 -8.24
N VAL A 71 2.18 5.57 -7.09
CA VAL A 71 3.37 6.43 -7.03
C VAL A 71 4.59 5.61 -6.58
N VAL A 72 5.74 5.89 -7.22
CA VAL A 72 7.02 5.29 -6.84
C VAL A 72 7.44 5.83 -5.47
N ASN A 73 7.82 4.93 -4.58
CA ASN A 73 8.33 5.21 -3.25
C ASN A 73 9.81 4.81 -3.18
N GLY A 74 10.69 5.80 -3.19
CA GLY A 74 12.15 5.60 -3.20
C GLY A 74 12.79 6.32 -4.39
N ALA A 75 13.89 5.77 -4.91
CA ALA A 75 14.57 6.30 -6.09
C ALA A 75 13.78 5.99 -7.38
N ASP A 76 13.57 7.01 -8.20
CA ASP A 76 12.96 6.91 -9.54
C ASP A 76 13.98 6.52 -10.63
N THR A 77 15.26 6.60 -10.31
CA THR A 77 16.37 6.29 -11.21
C THR A 77 17.42 5.46 -10.47
N LEU A 78 17.80 4.32 -11.06
CA LEU A 78 18.79 3.40 -10.52
C LEU A 78 19.97 3.30 -11.49
N THR A 79 21.18 3.46 -10.96
CA THR A 79 22.42 3.32 -11.74
C THR A 79 23.22 2.13 -11.24
N CYS A 80 23.64 1.23 -12.14
CA CYS A 80 24.51 0.12 -11.76
C CYS A 80 25.94 0.63 -11.57
N LEU A 81 26.42 0.62 -10.32
CA LEU A 81 27.74 1.11 -9.95
C LEU A 81 28.82 0.07 -10.29
N SER A 82 30.07 0.52 -10.41
CA SER A 82 31.25 -0.36 -10.60
C SER A 82 31.50 -1.33 -9.44
N SER A 83 30.84 -1.13 -8.30
CA SER A 83 30.80 -2.08 -7.19
C SER A 83 29.89 -3.29 -7.46
N GLY A 84 29.17 -3.34 -8.59
CA GLY A 84 28.18 -4.38 -8.89
C GLY A 84 26.89 -4.24 -8.09
N ARG A 85 26.64 -3.06 -7.50
CA ARG A 85 25.43 -2.74 -6.76
C ARG A 85 24.72 -1.55 -7.39
N TRP A 86 23.40 -1.52 -7.24
CA TRP A 86 22.61 -0.36 -7.66
C TRP A 86 22.88 0.84 -6.74
N SER A 87 22.78 2.04 -7.30
CA SER A 87 22.95 3.32 -6.60
C SER A 87 22.00 3.53 -5.44
N SER A 88 20.86 2.83 -5.43
CA SER A 88 19.85 2.89 -4.38
C SER A 88 19.16 1.53 -4.25
N ALA A 89 18.50 1.32 -3.11
CA ALA A 89 17.72 0.11 -2.86
C ALA A 89 16.53 0.01 -3.82
N LYS A 90 16.01 -1.21 -4.00
CA LYS A 90 14.81 -1.46 -4.81
C LYS A 90 13.62 -0.63 -4.30
N PRO A 91 13.07 0.29 -5.11
CA PRO A 91 11.90 1.08 -4.74
C PRO A 91 10.62 0.23 -4.78
N THR A 92 9.55 0.74 -4.18
CA THR A 92 8.24 0.10 -4.16
C THR A 92 7.17 1.01 -4.74
N CYS A 93 6.05 0.45 -5.19
CA CYS A 93 4.87 1.22 -5.58
C CYS A 93 3.87 1.26 -4.43
N LYS A 94 3.31 2.44 -4.17
CA LYS A 94 2.29 2.66 -3.13
C LYS A 94 1.15 3.50 -3.69
N GLU A 95 -0.04 3.40 -3.08
CA GLU A 95 -1.10 4.34 -3.39
C GLU A 95 -0.67 5.77 -3.05
N PRO A 96 -1.06 6.76 -3.87
CA PRO A 96 -0.94 8.15 -3.49
C PRO A 96 -1.72 8.37 -2.20
N GLU A 97 -1.14 9.14 -1.29
CA GLU A 97 -1.82 9.53 -0.06
C GLU A 97 -2.90 10.56 -0.41
N ILE A 98 -4.06 10.09 -0.87
CA ILE A 98 -5.25 10.91 -0.98
C ILE A 98 -5.55 11.36 0.45
N VAL A 99 -5.51 12.66 0.72
CA VAL A 99 -5.99 13.24 1.98
C VAL A 99 -7.46 12.86 2.09
N LYS A 100 -7.76 11.72 2.74
CA LYS A 100 -9.13 11.31 3.01
C LYS A 100 -9.66 12.31 4.04
N PRO A 101 -10.66 13.13 3.72
CA PRO A 101 -11.25 14.01 4.72
C PRO A 101 -11.77 13.13 5.86
N LYS A 102 -11.24 13.34 7.07
CA LYS A 102 -11.54 12.51 8.25
C LYS A 102 -12.97 12.70 8.77
N ASP A 103 -13.79 13.51 8.12
CA ASP A 103 -14.97 14.10 8.77
C ASP A 103 -16.31 13.64 8.20
N TYR A 104 -16.38 12.49 7.51
CA TYR A 104 -17.67 11.87 7.16
C TYR A 104 -18.45 11.37 8.40
N LYS A 105 -17.78 11.21 9.55
CA LYS A 105 -18.41 10.83 10.83
C LYS A 105 -19.33 11.92 11.40
N LEU A 106 -19.10 13.19 11.07
CA LEU A 106 -19.92 14.30 11.58
C LEU A 106 -21.27 14.38 10.85
N ILE A 107 -21.32 13.99 9.58
CA ILE A 107 -22.51 14.09 8.73
C ILE A 107 -23.55 13.01 9.10
N ILE A 108 -23.09 11.81 9.49
CA ILE A 108 -23.99 10.68 9.84
C ILE A 108 -24.69 10.90 11.20
N GLY A 109 -24.12 11.74 12.08
CA GLY A 109 -24.76 12.11 13.36
C GLY A 109 -26.00 13.00 13.20
N LEU A 110 -26.06 13.79 12.13
CA LEU A 110 -27.17 14.72 11.88
C LEU A 110 -28.40 14.04 11.25
N SER A 111 -28.22 12.91 10.54
CA SER A 111 -29.33 12.23 9.86
C SER A 111 -30.21 11.42 10.80
N VAL A 112 -29.63 10.73 11.78
CA VAL A 112 -30.39 9.89 12.72
C VAL A 112 -31.05 10.73 13.81
N GLY A 113 -30.33 11.73 14.35
CA GLY A 113 -30.88 12.63 15.38
C GLY A 113 -32.01 13.53 14.87
N GLY A 114 -31.86 14.07 13.65
CA GLY A 114 -32.86 14.94 13.03
C GLY A 114 -34.19 14.22 12.75
N ALA A 115 -34.13 13.00 12.21
CA ALA A 115 -35.33 12.22 11.92
C ALA A 115 -36.14 11.90 13.19
N CYS A 116 -35.47 11.55 14.30
CA CYS A 116 -36.14 11.30 15.58
C CYS A 116 -36.83 12.55 16.13
N LEU A 117 -36.17 13.71 16.12
CA LEU A 117 -36.78 14.95 16.60
C LEU A 117 -38.00 15.35 15.77
N VAL A 118 -37.92 15.22 14.43
CA VAL A 118 -39.05 15.51 13.53
C VAL A 118 -40.22 14.57 13.81
N LEU A 119 -39.98 13.26 13.97
CA LEU A 119 -41.03 12.30 14.30
C LEU A 119 -41.67 12.59 15.67
N VAL A 120 -40.88 12.93 16.68
CA VAL A 120 -41.41 13.30 18.01
C VAL A 120 -42.28 14.55 17.95
N VAL A 121 -41.88 15.58 17.19
CA VAL A 121 -42.68 16.80 17.01
C VAL A 121 -43.99 16.51 16.26
N ILE A 122 -43.97 15.67 15.23
CA ILE A 122 -45.17 15.27 14.49
C ILE A 122 -46.12 14.46 15.40
N ILE A 123 -45.60 13.47 16.13
CA ILE A 123 -46.39 12.63 17.03
C ILE A 123 -47.02 13.48 18.15
N THR A 124 -46.24 14.37 18.77
CA THR A 124 -46.76 15.26 19.81
C THR A 124 -47.80 16.25 19.27
N GLY A 125 -47.59 16.80 18.06
CA GLY A 125 -48.56 17.64 17.37
C GLY A 125 -49.89 16.92 17.10
N ILE A 126 -49.85 15.67 16.64
CA ILE A 126 -51.05 14.84 16.42
C ILE A 126 -51.79 14.58 17.75
N ILE A 127 -51.07 14.21 18.82
CA ILE A 127 -51.67 13.95 20.14
C ILE A 127 -52.36 15.21 20.69
N VAL A 128 -51.71 16.37 20.59
CA VAL A 128 -52.27 17.64 21.07
C VAL A 128 -53.43 18.11 20.19
N GLY A 129 -53.34 17.92 18.87
CA GLY A 129 -54.42 18.21 17.92
C GLY A 129 -55.69 17.40 18.20
N ASN A 130 -55.54 16.09 18.45
CA ASN A 130 -56.65 15.21 18.80
C ASN A 130 -57.25 15.53 20.16
N ARG A 131 -56.45 15.96 21.14
CA ARG A 131 -56.94 16.48 22.45
C ARG A 131 -57.77 17.77 22.31
N LYS A 132 -57.54 18.56 21.25
CA LYS A 132 -58.29 19.79 20.97
C LYS A 132 -59.66 19.48 20.35
N GLN A 133 -59.80 18.36 19.62
CA GLN A 133 -61.08 17.85 19.11
C GLN A 133 -61.95 17.27 20.24
N THR A 134 -61.36 16.51 21.19
CA THR A 134 -62.12 15.96 22.32
C THR A 134 -62.55 17.02 23.36
N LYS A 135 -61.88 18.19 23.41
CA LYS A 135 -62.32 19.35 24.21
C LYS A 135 -63.37 20.23 23.53
N LYS A 136 -63.71 19.97 22.26
CA LYS A 136 -64.82 20.64 21.56
C LYS A 136 -66.14 19.84 21.66
N LEU A 137 -66.41 19.25 22.82
CA LEU A 137 -67.77 18.83 23.17
C LEU A 137 -68.23 19.58 24.44
N PRO A 138 -68.85 20.76 24.30
CA PRO A 138 -69.71 21.30 25.34
C PRO A 138 -71.09 20.62 25.23
N SER A 139 -71.38 19.79 26.21
CA SER A 139 -72.73 19.45 26.63
C SER A 139 -73.42 20.69 27.20
N GLU A 140 -74.53 21.14 26.63
CA GLU A 140 -75.62 21.80 27.38
C GLU A 140 -76.86 22.02 26.49
N GLN A 141 -77.96 21.30 26.76
CA GLN A 141 -79.33 21.82 26.63
C GLN A 141 -80.29 20.87 27.36
N THR A 142 -80.54 21.19 28.63
CA THR A 142 -81.61 20.64 29.46
C THR A 142 -82.80 21.60 29.42
N ASP A 143 -83.94 21.09 28.95
CA ASP A 143 -85.33 21.33 29.36
C ASP A 143 -85.94 22.76 29.35
N ALA A 144 -87.03 22.94 28.61
CA ALA A 144 -88.21 23.74 28.99
C ALA A 144 -89.28 23.72 27.86
N ARG A 145 -90.30 22.88 27.97
CA ARG A 145 -91.74 23.21 27.90
C ARG A 145 -92.63 22.00 27.60
#